data_AF-A0A1Y5I3Q3-F1
#
_entry.id   AF-A0A1Y5I3Q3-F1
#
_cell.length_a   1.000
_cell.length_b   1.000
_cell.length_c   1.000
_cell.angle_alpha   90.00
_cell.angle_beta   90.00
_cell.angle_gamma   90.00
#
_symmetry.space_group_name_H-M   'P 1'
#
loop_
_entity.id
_entity.type
_entity.pdbx_description
1 polymer ?
#
loop_
_entity_poly.entity_id
_entity_poly.type
_entity_poly.pdbx_seq_one_letter_code
_entity_poly.pdbx_strand_id
1 'polypeptide(L)'
;MAPKTKKSGKKKSTKSASAAAAGKDVVVAEKEDEAEKKDMTHAYAEDLKTDIYTDVNANPKALVHSAEWRKIMNGDPVEINPSVGHGLKIMTVDEWISRWKANERFPDCLSCGSTNTKEHHFSQTWCRGKKKFESETICCECHMWSWRSYADPDFLTPEEYDKLKWEKMVAEHARQLGDARLEDGEATSAQPREVAAA
;
A
#
# COMPACT_ATOMS: atom_id res chain seq x y z
N MET A 1 -63.30 -7.67 30.57
CA MET A 1 -64.08 -6.81 29.66
C MET A 1 -63.47 -6.88 28.27
N ALA A 2 -64.20 -7.39 27.29
CA ALA A 2 -63.87 -7.29 25.86
C ALA A 2 -64.61 -6.05 25.28
N PRO A 3 -64.31 -5.55 24.06
CA PRO A 3 -64.64 -6.31 22.85
C PRO A 3 -63.67 -6.22 21.64
N LYS A 4 -63.56 -7.39 20.98
CA LYS A 4 -63.82 -7.66 19.54
C LYS A 4 -62.76 -7.34 18.47
N THR A 5 -62.05 -8.42 18.13
CA THR A 5 -61.80 -9.03 16.80
C THR A 5 -62.65 -8.59 15.59
N LYS A 6 -62.02 -8.58 14.39
CA LYS A 6 -62.45 -9.09 13.04
C LYS A 6 -61.34 -8.70 12.02
N LYS A 7 -60.57 -9.55 11.32
CA LYS A 7 -60.76 -10.71 10.40
C LYS A 7 -61.23 -10.33 8.97
N SER A 8 -60.46 -10.83 7.99
CA SER A 8 -60.71 -10.98 6.54
C SER A 8 -60.57 -9.70 5.70
N GLY A 9 -60.07 -9.70 4.46
CA GLY A 9 -59.64 -10.77 3.56
C GLY A 9 -59.98 -10.42 2.11
N LYS A 10 -59.10 -10.81 1.19
CA LYS A 10 -59.41 -11.39 -0.14
C LYS A 10 -59.51 -10.49 -1.40
N LYS A 11 -58.79 -11.00 -2.44
CA LYS A 11 -58.95 -10.93 -3.92
C LYS A 11 -58.48 -9.63 -4.62
N LYS A 12 -57.46 -9.68 -5.48
CA LYS A 12 -57.28 -10.35 -6.81
C LYS A 12 -57.90 -9.53 -7.94
N SER A 13 -57.05 -9.01 -8.83
CA SER A 13 -57.41 -8.75 -10.23
C SER A 13 -56.16 -8.69 -11.10
N THR A 14 -55.99 -9.73 -11.90
CA THR A 14 -55.11 -9.86 -13.06
C THR A 14 -55.80 -9.33 -14.33
N LYS A 15 -55.03 -8.67 -15.21
CA LYS A 15 -55.23 -8.54 -16.67
C LYS A 15 -53.86 -8.07 -17.21
N SER A 16 -53.06 -8.80 -18.00
CA SER A 16 -53.27 -9.44 -19.32
C SER A 16 -53.85 -8.42 -20.32
N ALA A 17 -53.31 -8.16 -21.52
CA ALA A 17 -52.40 -8.91 -22.39
C ALA A 17 -51.87 -7.95 -23.50
N SER A 18 -50.62 -8.10 -23.98
CA SER A 18 -50.21 -8.53 -25.33
C SER A 18 -50.73 -7.76 -26.56
N ALA A 19 -49.82 -7.30 -27.44
CA ALA A 19 -49.84 -7.59 -28.89
C ALA A 19 -48.60 -7.02 -29.60
N ALA A 20 -48.06 -7.80 -30.52
CA ALA A 20 -46.89 -7.57 -31.36
C ALA A 20 -47.22 -6.85 -32.67
N ALA A 21 -46.21 -6.23 -33.33
CA ALA A 21 -45.88 -6.45 -34.75
C ALA A 21 -44.72 -5.56 -35.24
N ALA A 22 -43.66 -6.23 -35.71
CA ALA A 22 -42.88 -6.03 -36.93
C ALA A 22 -42.38 -4.62 -37.35
N GLY A 23 -41.05 -4.52 -37.58
CA GLY A 23 -40.54 -3.65 -38.64
C GLY A 23 -39.07 -3.21 -38.55
N LYS A 24 -38.20 -3.99 -39.20
CA LYS A 24 -36.92 -3.61 -39.86
C LYS A 24 -35.65 -3.44 -39.00
N ASP A 25 -34.78 -4.42 -39.23
CA ASP A 25 -33.32 -4.35 -39.27
C ASP A 25 -32.73 -2.96 -39.49
N VAL A 26 -32.00 -2.49 -38.49
CA VAL A 26 -30.69 -1.89 -38.70
C VAL A 26 -29.75 -2.57 -37.73
N VAL A 27 -28.97 -3.53 -38.23
CA VAL A 27 -27.78 -4.01 -37.55
C VAL A 27 -26.79 -2.86 -37.59
N VAL A 28 -26.89 -1.94 -36.63
CA VAL A 28 -25.73 -1.12 -36.27
C VAL A 28 -24.86 -2.08 -35.51
N ALA A 29 -23.78 -2.52 -36.16
CA ALA A 29 -22.66 -3.12 -35.46
C ALA A 29 -22.21 -2.08 -34.42
N GLU A 30 -22.71 -2.24 -33.19
CA GLU A 30 -22.08 -1.67 -32.02
C GLU A 30 -20.68 -2.26 -32.04
N LYS A 31 -19.72 -1.46 -32.53
CA LYS A 31 -18.35 -1.63 -32.06
C LYS A 31 -18.47 -1.49 -30.56
N GLU A 32 -18.49 -2.64 -29.90
CA GLU A 32 -18.13 -2.76 -28.50
C GLU A 32 -16.77 -2.07 -28.41
N ASP A 33 -16.80 -0.82 -27.98
CA ASP A 33 -15.60 -0.07 -27.63
C ASP A 33 -15.02 -0.84 -26.44
N GLU A 34 -14.10 -1.77 -26.72
CA GLU A 34 -13.25 -2.50 -25.78
C GLU A 34 -12.35 -1.56 -24.95
N ALA A 35 -12.72 -0.30 -24.80
CA ALA A 35 -12.45 0.43 -23.59
C ALA A 35 -13.45 -0.07 -22.52
N GLU A 36 -13.26 -1.31 -22.07
CA GLU A 36 -13.57 -1.65 -20.67
C GLU A 36 -13.15 -0.44 -19.84
N LYS A 37 -14.06 0.11 -19.03
CA LYS A 37 -13.76 1.20 -18.10
C LYS A 37 -12.61 0.76 -17.22
N LYS A 38 -11.37 1.00 -17.67
CA LYS A 38 -10.16 0.64 -16.96
C LYS A 38 -10.29 1.33 -15.61
N ASP A 39 -10.32 0.57 -14.53
CA ASP A 39 -10.47 1.13 -13.21
C ASP A 39 -9.23 1.96 -12.88
N MET A 40 -9.32 3.26 -13.14
CA MET A 40 -8.23 4.22 -12.95
C MET A 40 -8.02 4.56 -11.48
N THR A 41 -8.83 4.02 -10.56
CA THR A 41 -8.73 4.25 -9.11
C THR A 41 -7.33 3.91 -8.57
N HIS A 42 -6.60 3.01 -9.24
CA HIS A 42 -5.27 2.55 -8.84
C HIS A 42 -4.12 2.99 -9.76
N ALA A 43 -4.36 3.89 -10.72
CA ALA A 43 -3.34 4.36 -11.68
C ALA A 43 -2.18 5.15 -11.02
N TYR A 44 -2.27 5.44 -9.72
CA TYR A 44 -1.26 6.19 -8.99
C TYR A 44 0.06 5.44 -8.79
N ALA A 45 0.02 4.11 -8.76
CA ALA A 45 1.18 3.24 -8.56
C ALA A 45 1.65 2.58 -9.87
N GLU A 46 1.25 3.13 -11.02
CA GLU A 46 1.61 2.67 -12.37
C GLU A 46 2.57 3.66 -13.05
N ASP A 47 3.39 3.13 -13.97
CA ASP A 47 4.37 3.86 -14.78
C ASP A 47 5.28 4.77 -13.93
N LEU A 48 5.82 4.19 -12.87
CA LEU A 48 6.69 4.87 -11.93
C LEU A 48 8.10 5.04 -12.52
N LYS A 49 8.69 6.21 -12.32
CA LYS A 49 10.03 6.55 -12.85
C LYS A 49 11.18 6.12 -11.94
N THR A 50 10.85 5.66 -10.74
CA THR A 50 11.79 5.13 -9.75
C THR A 50 11.13 4.00 -8.97
N ASP A 51 11.93 3.23 -8.25
CA ASP A 51 11.42 2.15 -7.41
C ASP A 51 10.64 2.69 -6.21
N ILE A 52 9.68 1.89 -5.75
CA ILE A 52 8.94 2.15 -4.52
C ILE A 52 9.85 1.81 -3.34
N TYR A 53 10.02 2.75 -2.41
CA TYR A 53 10.67 2.46 -1.14
C TYR A 53 9.74 1.60 -0.27
N THR A 54 10.26 0.49 0.24
CA THR A 54 9.51 -0.45 1.08
C THR A 54 10.20 -0.65 2.41
N ASP A 55 9.42 -0.85 3.47
CA ASP A 55 9.95 -1.08 4.81
C ASP A 55 8.98 -1.90 5.67
N VAL A 56 9.52 -2.65 6.64
CA VAL A 56 8.77 -3.52 7.57
C VAL A 56 8.96 -3.02 8.99
N ASN A 57 7.85 -2.77 9.68
CA ASN A 57 7.87 -2.16 11.01
C ASN A 57 7.01 -2.95 12.00
N ALA A 58 7.42 -2.97 13.28
CA ALA A 58 6.60 -3.52 14.36
C ALA A 58 5.50 -2.54 14.84
N ASN A 59 5.65 -1.26 14.50
CA ASN A 59 4.73 -0.18 14.86
C ASN A 59 4.45 0.69 13.64
N PRO A 60 3.27 1.32 13.54
CA PRO A 60 2.95 2.20 12.42
C PRO A 60 3.77 3.50 12.48
N LYS A 61 4.15 4.01 11.31
CA LYS A 61 4.93 5.24 11.12
C LYS A 61 4.12 6.51 11.32
N ALA A 62 2.85 6.51 10.93
CA ALA A 62 2.00 7.68 11.12
C ALA A 62 1.77 7.94 12.62
N LEU A 63 2.12 9.15 13.10
CA LEU A 63 2.11 9.48 14.53
C LEU A 63 0.76 9.22 15.20
N VAL A 64 -0.34 9.64 14.56
CA VAL A 64 -1.71 9.42 15.05
C VAL A 64 -2.04 7.93 15.18
N HIS A 65 -1.52 7.09 14.28
CA HIS A 65 -1.72 5.65 14.28
C HIS A 65 -0.86 4.97 15.35
N SER A 66 0.36 5.46 15.56
CA SER A 66 1.28 4.93 16.59
C SER A 66 0.75 5.14 18.01
N ALA A 67 0.01 6.24 18.25
CA ALA A 67 -0.61 6.51 19.53
C ALA A 67 -1.75 5.53 19.84
N GLU A 68 -2.64 5.31 18.87
CA GLU A 68 -3.75 4.36 19.01
C GLU A 68 -3.25 2.91 19.07
N TRP A 69 -2.25 2.53 18.26
CA TRP A 69 -1.65 1.20 18.30
C TRP A 69 -1.09 0.85 19.68
N ARG A 70 -0.40 1.80 20.32
CA ARG A 70 0.13 1.62 21.68
C ARG A 70 -0.98 1.35 22.69
N LYS A 71 -2.11 2.05 22.58
CA LYS A 71 -3.28 1.82 23.46
C LYS A 71 -3.83 0.41 23.26
N ILE A 72 -4.03 -0.02 22.01
CA ILE A 72 -4.49 -1.38 21.69
C ILE A 72 -3.57 -2.44 22.28
N MET A 73 -2.26 -2.30 22.07
CA MET A 73 -1.26 -3.27 22.57
C MET A 73 -1.19 -3.33 24.10
N ASN A 74 -1.50 -2.23 24.78
CA ASN A 74 -1.55 -2.16 26.24
C ASN A 74 -2.91 -2.55 26.84
N GLY A 75 -3.95 -2.74 26.03
CA GLY A 75 -5.32 -2.95 26.49
C GLY A 75 -6.01 -1.69 27.02
N ASP A 76 -5.53 -0.51 26.62
CA ASP A 76 -6.13 0.77 26.97
C ASP A 76 -7.36 1.09 26.09
N PRO A 77 -8.32 1.90 26.59
CA PRO A 77 -9.46 2.33 25.78
C PRO A 77 -9.04 3.20 24.58
N VAL A 78 -9.53 2.86 23.39
CA VAL A 78 -9.39 3.65 22.16
C VAL A 78 -10.71 4.33 21.77
N GLU A 79 -10.63 5.43 21.03
CA GLU A 79 -11.82 6.17 20.60
C GLU A 79 -12.59 5.39 19.53
N ILE A 80 -13.90 5.25 19.72
CA ILE A 80 -14.78 4.67 18.72
C ILE A 80 -14.89 5.66 17.57
N ASN A 81 -14.59 5.20 16.36
CA ASN A 81 -14.75 6.01 15.16
C ASN A 81 -16.21 6.56 15.11
N PRO A 82 -16.40 7.89 14.94
CA PRO A 82 -17.71 8.53 15.03
C PRO A 82 -18.80 7.93 14.12
N SER A 83 -18.40 7.26 13.05
CA SER A 83 -19.29 6.56 12.12
C SER A 83 -19.96 5.30 12.70
N VAL A 84 -19.41 4.72 13.77
CA VAL A 84 -19.88 3.48 14.41
C VAL A 84 -20.51 3.74 15.78
N GLY A 85 -20.14 4.85 16.43
CA GLY A 85 -20.68 5.24 17.73
C GLY A 85 -19.85 6.35 18.34
N HIS A 86 -20.10 6.61 19.63
CA HIS A 86 -19.36 7.61 20.41
C HIS A 86 -18.80 6.96 21.68
N GLY A 87 -17.64 7.44 22.14
CA GLY A 87 -17.03 7.03 23.41
C GLY A 87 -15.71 6.27 23.24
N LEU A 88 -15.22 5.72 24.36
CA LEU A 88 -14.00 4.94 24.44
C LEU A 88 -14.33 3.47 24.65
N LYS A 89 -13.61 2.57 23.98
CA LYS A 89 -13.77 1.11 24.14
C LYS A 89 -12.40 0.43 24.10
N ILE A 90 -12.19 -0.56 24.97
CA ILE A 90 -11.05 -1.48 24.86
C ILE A 90 -11.35 -2.47 23.73
N MET A 91 -10.46 -2.55 22.75
CA MET A 91 -10.62 -3.36 21.55
C MET A 91 -9.44 -4.30 21.38
N THR A 92 -9.68 -5.48 20.82
CA THR A 92 -8.59 -6.35 20.34
C THR A 92 -8.00 -5.79 19.04
N VAL A 93 -6.81 -6.27 18.67
CA VAL A 93 -6.19 -5.93 17.38
C VAL A 93 -7.15 -6.27 16.23
N ASP A 94 -7.72 -7.48 16.22
CA ASP A 94 -8.67 -7.90 15.18
C ASP A 94 -9.89 -7.00 15.09
N GLU A 95 -10.48 -6.63 16.24
CA GLU A 95 -11.61 -5.71 16.25
C GLU A 95 -11.18 -4.35 15.68
N TRP A 96 -10.03 -3.85 16.09
CA TRP A 96 -9.49 -2.57 15.64
C TRP A 96 -9.25 -2.53 14.13
N ILE A 97 -8.52 -3.49 13.57
CA ILE A 97 -8.15 -3.55 12.15
C ILE A 97 -9.31 -3.95 11.23
N SER A 98 -10.35 -4.64 11.75
CA SER A 98 -11.53 -5.03 10.97
C SER A 98 -12.26 -3.85 10.33
N ARG A 99 -12.06 -2.64 10.87
CA ARG A 99 -12.66 -1.39 10.42
C ARG A 99 -12.01 -0.83 9.15
N TRP A 100 -10.89 -1.38 8.73
CA TRP A 100 -10.11 -0.88 7.61
C TRP A 100 -10.36 -1.72 6.35
N LYS A 101 -10.11 -1.09 5.20
CA LYS A 101 -10.22 -1.74 3.90
C LYS A 101 -8.97 -2.54 3.60
N ALA A 102 -9.10 -3.62 2.84
CA ALA A 102 -7.94 -4.30 2.30
C ALA A 102 -7.25 -3.40 1.27
N ASN A 103 -5.94 -3.53 1.11
CA ASN A 103 -5.23 -2.88 0.02
C ASN A 103 -5.14 -3.85 -1.16
N GLU A 104 -5.92 -3.60 -2.22
CA GLU A 104 -5.92 -4.46 -3.41
C GLU A 104 -4.65 -4.30 -4.27
N ARG A 105 -3.96 -3.16 -4.14
CA ARG A 105 -2.76 -2.84 -4.92
C ARG A 105 -1.49 -3.45 -4.33
N PHE A 106 -1.43 -3.46 -3.00
CA PHE A 106 -0.31 -4.00 -2.24
C PHE A 106 -0.84 -5.02 -1.23
N PRO A 107 -1.41 -6.15 -1.72
CA PRO A 107 -2.06 -7.11 -0.85
C PRO A 107 -1.06 -7.81 0.07
N ASP A 108 0.18 -7.98 -0.37
CA ASP A 108 1.17 -8.80 0.30
C ASP A 108 1.79 -8.08 1.51
N CYS A 109 1.83 -8.79 2.63
CA CYS A 109 2.66 -8.44 3.77
C CYS A 109 4.13 -8.63 3.40
N LEU A 110 4.93 -7.56 3.56
CA LEU A 110 6.37 -7.60 3.31
C LEU A 110 7.15 -8.48 4.30
N SER A 111 6.55 -8.85 5.44
CA SER A 111 7.20 -9.69 6.45
C SER A 111 6.94 -11.19 6.25
N CYS A 112 5.71 -11.60 5.94
CA CYS A 112 5.32 -13.02 5.88
C CYS A 112 4.68 -13.45 4.55
N GLY A 113 4.44 -12.52 3.62
CA GLY A 113 3.80 -12.81 2.33
C GLY A 113 2.29 -13.07 2.38
N SER A 114 1.64 -12.94 3.54
CA SER A 114 0.17 -13.07 3.63
C SER A 114 -0.51 -11.93 2.87
N THR A 115 -1.60 -12.26 2.16
CA THR A 115 -2.46 -11.29 1.45
C THR A 115 -3.57 -10.73 2.34
N ASN A 116 -3.72 -11.23 3.56
CA ASN A 116 -4.70 -10.75 4.53
C ASN A 116 -4.15 -9.50 5.23
N THR A 117 -4.15 -8.39 4.49
CA THR A 117 -3.66 -7.09 4.97
C THR A 117 -4.76 -6.03 4.95
N LYS A 118 -4.62 -5.04 5.82
CA LYS A 118 -5.57 -3.94 5.98
C LYS A 118 -4.82 -2.60 5.89
N GLU A 119 -5.31 -1.70 5.07
CA GLU A 119 -4.73 -0.36 4.90
C GLU A 119 -5.16 0.58 6.01
N HIS A 120 -4.18 1.07 6.76
CA HIS A 120 -4.45 2.02 7.84
C HIS A 120 -4.15 3.46 7.42
N HIS A 121 -3.07 3.67 6.65
CA HIS A 121 -2.66 4.97 6.16
C HIS A 121 -2.55 4.95 4.65
N PHE A 122 -3.14 5.96 4.01
CA PHE A 122 -2.89 6.26 2.61
C PHE A 122 -2.84 7.77 2.43
N SER A 123 -1.80 8.25 1.77
CA SER A 123 -1.75 9.62 1.27
C SER A 123 -1.28 9.60 -0.18
N GLN A 124 -1.89 10.46 -0.99
CA GLN A 124 -1.50 10.66 -2.37
C GLN A 124 -1.56 12.14 -2.69
N THR A 125 -0.50 12.63 -3.33
CA THR A 125 -0.43 13.99 -3.82
C THR A 125 0.10 14.01 -5.25
N TRP A 126 -0.48 14.89 -6.06
CA TRP A 126 0.00 15.19 -7.39
C TRP A 126 0.27 16.68 -7.47
N CYS A 127 1.52 17.09 -7.62
CA CYS A 127 1.90 18.48 -7.70
C CYS A 127 2.82 18.70 -8.90
N ARG A 128 2.46 19.60 -9.81
CA ARG A 128 3.28 20.00 -10.97
C ARG A 128 3.83 18.81 -11.79
N GLY A 129 3.02 17.78 -11.99
CA GLY A 129 3.44 16.59 -12.73
C GLY A 129 4.27 15.58 -11.94
N LYS A 130 4.51 15.81 -10.63
CA LYS A 130 5.16 14.88 -9.72
C LYS A 130 4.12 14.20 -8.83
N LYS A 131 4.12 12.87 -8.85
CA LYS A 131 3.35 11.98 -7.98
C LYS A 131 4.16 11.73 -6.71
N LYS A 132 3.50 11.79 -5.55
CA LYS A 132 4.02 11.25 -4.29
C LYS A 132 2.89 10.48 -3.62
N PHE A 133 3.17 9.26 -3.15
CA PHE A 133 2.22 8.52 -2.33
C PHE A 133 2.93 7.79 -1.19
N GLU A 134 2.19 7.57 -0.12
CA GLU A 134 2.59 6.78 1.04
C GLU A 134 1.41 5.86 1.40
N SER A 135 1.69 4.59 1.60
CA SER A 135 0.71 3.57 1.98
C SER A 135 1.28 2.72 3.11
N GLU A 136 0.49 2.53 4.15
CA GLU A 136 0.83 1.69 5.29
C GLU A 136 -0.28 0.68 5.54
N THR A 137 0.12 -0.59 5.60
CA THR A 137 -0.78 -1.73 5.80
C THR A 137 -0.35 -2.53 7.01
N ILE A 138 -1.30 -3.06 7.78
CA ILE A 138 -1.06 -4.05 8.83
C ILE A 138 -1.43 -5.44 8.30
N CYS A 139 -0.64 -6.45 8.64
CA CYS A 139 -0.99 -7.84 8.39
C CYS A 139 -1.87 -8.39 9.50
N CYS A 140 -3.01 -8.99 9.15
CA CYS A 140 -3.90 -9.65 10.12
C CYS A 140 -3.32 -10.94 10.70
N GLU A 141 -2.29 -11.53 10.07
CA GLU A 141 -1.70 -12.79 10.52
C GLU A 141 -0.53 -12.59 11.48
N CYS A 142 0.41 -11.70 11.13
CA CYS A 142 1.64 -11.48 11.91
C CYS A 142 1.68 -10.13 12.63
N HIS A 143 0.68 -9.26 12.45
CA HIS A 143 0.60 -7.91 13.03
C HIS A 143 1.78 -6.99 12.71
N MET A 144 2.59 -7.34 11.70
CA MET A 144 3.65 -6.48 11.18
C MET A 144 3.08 -5.46 10.19
N TRP A 145 3.71 -4.30 10.18
CA TRP A 145 3.35 -3.18 9.33
C TRP A 145 4.23 -3.15 8.09
N SER A 146 3.61 -3.02 6.92
CA SER A 146 4.29 -2.86 5.64
C SER A 146 4.09 -1.44 5.15
N TRP A 147 5.20 -0.69 5.08
CA TRP A 147 5.24 0.67 4.57
C TRP A 147 5.71 0.66 3.11
N ARG A 148 5.04 1.45 2.29
CA ARG A 148 5.41 1.70 0.90
C ARG A 148 5.31 3.19 0.63
N SER A 149 6.35 3.77 0.04
CA SER A 149 6.31 5.17 -0.38
C SER A 149 7.01 5.39 -1.69
N TYR A 150 6.48 6.34 -2.45
CA TYR A 150 7.01 6.74 -3.73
C TYR A 150 7.03 8.26 -3.82
N ALA A 151 8.07 8.81 -4.43
CA ALA A 151 8.12 10.20 -4.87
C ALA A 151 8.76 10.22 -6.25
N ASP A 152 8.12 10.89 -7.21
CA ASP A 152 8.71 11.10 -8.53
C ASP A 152 10.08 11.76 -8.40
N PRO A 153 11.10 11.26 -9.09
CA PRO A 153 12.38 11.93 -9.14
C PRO A 153 12.21 13.28 -9.82
N ASP A 154 12.91 14.28 -9.30
CA ASP A 154 12.94 15.61 -9.90
C ASP A 154 13.56 15.54 -11.30
N PHE A 155 13.05 16.35 -12.23
CA PHE A 155 13.66 16.49 -13.53
C PHE A 155 15.02 17.17 -13.34
N LEU A 156 16.10 16.40 -13.51
CA LEU A 156 17.45 16.93 -13.59
C LEU A 156 17.63 17.57 -14.96
N THR A 157 18.16 18.78 -14.99
CA THR A 157 18.70 19.32 -16.25
C THR A 157 19.86 18.44 -16.73
N PRO A 158 20.19 18.44 -18.04
CA PRO A 158 21.32 17.67 -18.55
C PRO A 158 22.63 17.93 -17.79
N GLU A 159 22.89 19.18 -17.43
CA GLU A 159 24.07 19.59 -16.65
C GLU A 159 24.09 19.01 -15.24
N GLU A 160 22.94 19.03 -14.54
CA GLU A 160 22.82 18.43 -13.20
C GLU A 160 22.95 16.91 -13.24
N TYR A 161 22.42 16.27 -14.29
CA TYR A 161 22.58 14.84 -14.52
C TYR A 161 24.05 14.46 -14.75
N ASP A 162 24.74 15.20 -15.62
CA ASP A 162 26.16 14.96 -15.92
C ASP A 162 27.05 15.17 -14.70
N LYS A 163 26.75 16.21 -13.90
CA LYS A 163 27.45 16.44 -12.63
C LYS A 163 27.27 15.27 -11.66
N LEU A 164 26.03 14.82 -11.44
CA LEU A 164 25.74 13.68 -10.56
C LEU A 164 26.40 12.38 -11.06
N LYS A 165 26.42 12.17 -12.38
CA LYS A 165 27.08 11.02 -12.99
C LYS A 165 28.60 11.06 -12.76
N TRP A 166 29.22 12.23 -12.93
CA TRP A 166 30.65 12.43 -12.66
C TRP A 166 31.00 12.20 -11.20
N GLU A 167 30.22 12.77 -10.27
CA GLU A 167 30.41 12.59 -8.82
C GLU A 167 30.33 11.11 -8.41
N LYS A 168 29.38 10.34 -8.98
CA LYS A 168 29.30 8.89 -8.76
C LYS A 168 30.53 8.15 -9.28
N MET A 169 31.01 8.46 -10.49
CA MET A 169 32.22 7.83 -11.05
C MET A 169 33.45 8.13 -10.19
N VAL A 170 33.61 9.37 -9.71
CA VAL A 170 34.73 9.74 -8.83
C VAL A 170 34.63 9.01 -7.49
N ALA A 171 33.44 8.92 -6.89
CA ALA A 171 33.24 8.21 -5.63
C ALA A 171 33.49 6.71 -5.76
N GLU A 172 33.02 6.08 -6.84
CA GLU A 172 33.26 4.66 -7.11
C GLU A 172 34.75 4.38 -7.34
N HIS A 173 35.43 5.21 -8.13
CA HIS A 173 36.87 5.09 -8.37
C HIS A 173 37.68 5.29 -7.07
N ALA A 174 37.29 6.24 -6.22
CA ALA A 174 37.91 6.43 -4.91
C ALA A 174 37.71 5.22 -3.99
N ARG A 175 36.52 4.58 -4.04
CA ARG A 175 36.26 3.34 -3.30
C ARG A 175 37.10 2.19 -3.81
N GLN A 176 37.15 1.98 -5.13
CA GLN A 176 37.99 0.95 -5.76
C GLN A 176 39.48 1.13 -5.42
N LEU A 177 39.99 2.37 -5.42
CA LEU A 177 41.36 2.67 -4.98
C LEU A 177 41.58 2.43 -3.47
N GLY A 178 40.58 2.73 -2.65
CA GLY A 178 40.61 2.47 -1.21
C GLY A 178 40.66 0.97 -0.91
N ASP A 179 39.83 0.18 -1.60
CA ASP A 179 39.78 -1.28 -1.47
C ASP A 179 41.08 -1.93 -1.97
N ALA A 180 41.61 -1.50 -3.13
CA ALA A 180 42.90 -1.98 -3.65
C ALA A 180 44.07 -1.70 -2.69
N ARG A 181 44.06 -0.55 -2.01
CA ARG A 181 45.09 -0.21 -1.02
C ARG A 181 45.03 -1.09 0.25
N LEU A 182 43.86 -1.63 0.60
CA LEU A 182 43.71 -2.56 1.71
C LEU A 182 44.23 -3.96 1.33
N GLU A 183 43.98 -4.41 0.09
CA GLU A 183 44.52 -5.69 -0.42
C GLU A 183 46.05 -5.69 -0.50
N ASP A 184 46.67 -4.60 -0.94
CA ASP A 184 48.14 -4.47 -0.99
C ASP A 184 48.80 -4.37 0.40
N GLY A 185 48.06 -3.90 1.42
CA GLY A 185 48.52 -3.76 2.80
C GLY A 185 48.60 -5.08 3.57
N GLU A 186 47.76 -6.06 3.23
CA GLU A 186 47.72 -7.36 3.90
C GLU A 186 48.85 -8.30 3.42
N ALA A 187 49.29 -8.14 2.17
CA ALA A 187 50.36 -8.94 1.57
C ALA A 187 51.78 -8.65 2.11
N THR A 188 51.99 -7.54 2.84
CA THR A 188 53.34 -7.13 3.30
C THR A 188 53.65 -7.45 4.77
N SER A 189 52.73 -8.08 5.52
CA SER A 189 52.92 -8.35 6.96
C SER A 189 53.51 -9.73 7.32
N ALA A 190 53.78 -10.61 6.35
CA ALA A 190 54.37 -11.92 6.60
C ALA A 190 55.90 -11.92 6.39
N GLN A 191 56.66 -11.37 7.35
CA GLN A 191 58.10 -11.68 7.45
C GLN A 191 58.31 -12.87 8.43
N PRO A 192 58.95 -13.97 8.01
CA PRO A 192 59.32 -15.02 8.95
C PRO A 192 60.49 -14.55 9.82
N ARG A 193 60.27 -14.51 11.15
CA ARG A 193 61.34 -14.48 12.14
C ARG A 193 62.04 -15.84 12.15
N GLU A 194 63.19 -15.95 11.50
CA GLU A 194 64.11 -17.04 11.80
C GLU A 194 64.98 -16.69 13.01
N VAL A 195 64.90 -17.59 13.99
CA VAL A 195 65.71 -17.64 15.19
C VAL A 195 66.80 -18.67 14.90
N ALA A 196 68.08 -18.31 15.04
CA ALA A 196 69.12 -19.31 15.20
C ALA A 196 70.26 -18.75 16.06
N ALA A 197 70.30 -19.23 17.30
CA ALA A 197 71.42 -19.14 18.20
C ALA A 197 72.51 -20.14 17.78
N ALA A 198 73.77 -19.71 17.87
CA ALA A 198 74.93 -20.54 18.22
C ALA A 198 76.04 -19.62 18.75
#